data_AF-C0D5N6-F1
#
_entry.id   AF-C0D5N6-F1
#
_cell.length_a   1.000
_cell.length_b   1.000
_cell.length_c   1.000
_cell.angle_alpha   90.00
_cell.angle_beta   90.00
_cell.angle_gamma   90.00
#
_symmetry.space_group_name_H-M   'P 1'
#
loop_
_entity.id
_entity.type
_entity.pdbx_description
1 polymer ?
#
loop_
_entity_poly.entity_id
_entity_poly.type
_entity_poly.pdbx_seq_one_letter_code
_entity_poly.pdbx_strand_id
1 'polypeptide(L)'
;MRFLTEEDLRLLYRNTPFAEYHIEPGTRLTPGGRQFLNDRGIRVCGERASARPVAVGNAQAAGNAQVAGPLLPAAPTSPASSHELLALRRAQSIFLSTGAELLDYSVVTAGEVFELERLLASAAAGDFTREPECSACTGISAKNAGELLEDCFEVTGFHAQLEAGKEIVRLHGLRCELRCLEAELSGGRKRAVRTIINRLSQMICRAIGGTVCQRKD
;
A
#
# COMPACT_ATOMS: atom_id res chain seq x y z
N MET A 1 11.94 28.73 22.92
CA MET A 1 11.35 27.50 22.34
C MET A 1 11.66 27.50 20.87
N ARG A 2 12.20 26.39 20.34
CA ARG A 2 12.56 26.28 18.92
C ARG A 2 11.40 25.61 18.17
N PHE A 3 11.01 26.17 17.03
CA PHE A 3 10.00 25.54 16.19
C PHE A 3 10.70 24.79 15.07
N LEU A 4 10.32 23.54 14.89
CA LEU A 4 10.79 22.72 13.79
C LEU A 4 9.78 22.83 12.65
N THR A 5 10.21 23.39 11.53
CA THR A 5 9.37 23.55 10.34
C THR A 5 9.39 22.29 9.49
N GLU A 6 8.47 22.20 8.54
CA GLU A 6 8.49 21.15 7.52
C GLU A 6 9.80 21.16 6.71
N GLU A 7 10.32 22.35 6.38
CA GLU A 7 11.53 22.48 5.57
C GLU A 7 12.77 21.94 6.31
N ASP A 8 12.85 22.17 7.63
CA ASP A 8 13.91 21.61 8.47
C ASP A 8 13.88 20.07 8.46
N LEU A 9 12.68 19.47 8.51
CA LEU A 9 12.50 18.02 8.46
C LEU A 9 12.80 17.44 7.07
N ARG A 10 12.43 18.17 6.00
CA ARG A 10 12.79 17.80 4.63
C ARG A 10 14.30 17.76 4.45
N LEU A 11 15.02 18.76 4.97
CA LEU A 11 16.47 18.83 4.88
C LEU A 11 17.13 17.66 5.63
N LEU A 12 16.68 17.38 6.85
CA LEU A 12 17.16 16.25 7.64
C LEU A 12 16.89 14.92 6.94
N TYR A 13 15.67 14.72 6.44
CA TYR A 13 15.25 13.48 5.78
C TYR A 13 15.99 13.26 4.45
N ARG A 14 16.29 14.33 3.71
CA ARG A 14 17.07 14.27 2.47
C ARG A 14 18.53 13.86 2.72
N ASN A 15 19.12 14.32 3.82
CA ASN A 15 20.49 14.00 4.19
C ASN A 15 20.61 12.59 4.79
N THR A 16 19.64 12.17 5.62
CA THR A 16 19.61 10.85 6.23
C THR A 16 18.16 10.45 6.43
N PRO A 17 17.62 9.52 5.62
CA PRO A 17 16.26 9.02 5.83
C PRO A 17 16.15 8.34 7.20
N PHE A 18 15.07 8.63 7.92
CA PHE A 18 14.81 8.08 9.26
C PHE A 18 13.35 7.61 9.37
N ALA A 19 13.15 6.49 10.07
CA ALA A 19 11.82 5.91 10.34
C ALA A 19 11.23 6.36 11.69
N GLU A 20 12.06 6.93 12.56
CA GLU A 20 11.67 7.43 13.87
C GLU A 20 12.27 8.82 14.10
N TYR A 21 11.46 9.76 14.58
CA TYR A 21 11.89 11.12 14.92
C TYR A 21 11.66 11.39 16.40
N HIS A 22 12.74 11.69 17.12
CA HIS A 22 12.70 12.02 18.54
C HIS A 22 12.63 13.53 18.74
N ILE A 23 11.58 14.01 19.41
CA ILE A 23 11.45 15.44 19.69
C ILE A 23 12.38 15.81 20.84
N GLU A 24 13.37 16.67 20.57
CA GLU A 24 14.25 17.19 21.62
C GLU A 24 13.48 18.06 22.64
N PRO A 25 13.82 17.98 23.94
CA PRO A 25 13.19 18.78 24.98
C PRO A 25 13.32 20.29 24.69
N GLY A 26 12.20 21.00 24.59
CA GLY A 26 12.17 22.45 24.30
C GLY A 26 11.93 22.81 22.82
N THR A 27 11.77 21.80 21.96
CA THR A 27 11.44 21.94 20.54
C THR A 27 9.97 21.59 20.31
N ARG A 28 9.26 22.38 19.49
CA ARG A 28 7.86 22.11 19.09
C ARG A 28 7.77 21.96 17.58
N LEU A 29 7.01 20.97 17.13
CA LEU A 29 6.69 20.80 15.72
C LEU A 29 5.64 21.81 15.28
N THR A 30 5.87 22.42 14.13
CA THR A 30 4.82 23.15 13.41
C THR A 30 3.77 22.16 12.87
N PRO A 31 2.52 22.61 12.59
CA PRO A 31 1.51 21.77 11.96
C PRO A 31 1.99 21.12 10.65
N GLY A 32 2.69 21.88 9.80
CA GLY A 32 3.27 21.36 8.54
C GLY A 32 4.35 20.30 8.79
N GLY A 33 5.24 20.51 9.77
CA GLY A 33 6.25 19.52 10.13
C GLY A 33 5.64 18.21 10.66
N ARG A 34 4.55 18.29 11.41
CA ARG A 34 3.80 17.09 11.86
C ARG A 34 3.14 16.36 10.70
N GLN A 35 2.53 17.10 9.77
CA GLN A 35 1.91 16.52 8.59
C GLN A 35 2.95 15.77 7.74
N PHE A 36 4.12 16.39 7.52
CA PHE A 36 5.24 15.77 6.80
C PHE A 36 5.70 14.44 7.39
N LEU A 37 5.81 14.36 8.72
CA LEU A 37 6.18 13.11 9.40
C LEU A 37 5.10 12.02 9.25
N ASN A 38 3.82 12.42 9.33
CA ASN A 38 2.70 11.50 9.18
C ASN A 38 2.57 10.96 7.75
N ASP A 39 2.69 11.83 6.75
CA ASP A 39 2.63 11.48 5.32
C ASP A 39 3.74 10.48 4.93
N ARG A 40 4.89 10.54 5.60
CA ARG A 40 6.02 9.61 5.40
C ARG A 40 6.01 8.40 6.34
N GLY A 41 5.02 8.27 7.22
CA GLY A 41 4.91 7.16 8.17
C GLY A 41 6.03 7.13 9.23
N ILE A 42 6.62 8.28 9.54
CA ILE A 42 7.72 8.40 10.51
C ILE A 42 7.12 8.44 11.92
N ARG A 43 7.52 7.50 12.78
CA ARG A 43 7.03 7.43 14.17
C ARG A 43 7.62 8.56 15.01
N VAL A 44 6.76 9.36 15.64
CA VAL A 44 7.17 10.47 16.51
C VAL A 44 7.20 10.01 17.96
N CYS A 45 8.38 9.98 18.56
CA CYS A 45 8.56 9.60 19.96
C CYS A 45 8.80 10.87 20.80
N GLY A 46 7.94 11.14 21.79
CA GLY A 46 8.14 12.25 22.74
C GLY A 46 6.91 13.11 23.08
N GLU A 47 5.73 12.81 22.53
CA GLU A 47 4.52 13.53 22.95
C GLU A 47 4.00 13.01 24.28
N ARG A 48 4.11 13.86 25.32
CA ARG A 48 3.23 13.71 26.49
C ARG A 48 1.79 13.84 25.98
N ALA A 49 1.10 12.72 25.94
CA ALA A 49 -0.34 12.67 25.71
C ALA A 49 -1.03 13.60 26.71
N SER A 50 -1.49 14.76 26.23
CA SER A 50 -2.38 15.61 26.99
C SER A 50 -3.76 14.93 26.99
N ALA A 51 -4.01 14.14 28.03
CA ALA A 51 -5.33 13.62 28.35
C ALA A 51 -6.32 14.79 28.46
N ARG A 52 -7.40 14.75 27.68
CA ARG A 52 -8.62 15.52 27.95
C ARG A 52 -9.70 14.54 28.39
N PRO A 53 -10.32 14.72 29.57
CA PRO A 53 -11.46 13.92 29.98
C PRO A 53 -12.71 14.44 29.26
N VAL A 54 -13.47 13.55 28.62
CA VAL A 54 -14.78 13.89 28.04
C VAL A 54 -15.85 13.45 29.03
N ALA A 55 -16.64 14.44 29.45
CA ALA A 55 -17.72 14.34 30.40
C ALA A 55 -18.90 13.51 29.88
N VAL A 56 -19.52 12.79 30.82
CA VAL A 56 -20.77 12.05 30.70
C VAL A 56 -21.93 13.03 30.52
N GLY A 57 -22.77 12.82 29.50
CA GLY A 57 -24.00 13.57 29.28
C GLY A 57 -25.04 12.71 28.55
N ASN A 58 -26.02 12.22 29.31
CA ASN A 58 -27.20 11.52 28.81
C ASN A 58 -28.13 12.48 28.03
N ALA A 59 -28.59 12.07 26.85
CA ALA A 59 -29.86 12.53 26.29
C ALA A 59 -30.44 11.47 25.35
N GLN A 60 -31.67 11.04 25.67
CA GLN A 60 -32.51 10.12 24.92
C GLN A 60 -33.12 10.83 23.69
N ALA A 61 -33.20 10.16 22.54
CA ALA A 61 -34.32 10.29 21.59
C ALA A 61 -34.29 9.21 20.49
N ALA A 62 -35.28 8.32 20.59
CA ALA A 62 -36.09 7.71 19.52
C ALA A 62 -35.48 7.38 18.14
N GLY A 63 -35.39 6.06 17.88
CA GLY A 63 -36.21 5.41 16.85
C GLY A 63 -35.81 5.56 15.38
N ASN A 64 -35.05 4.58 14.87
CA ASN A 64 -35.49 3.76 13.72
C ASN A 64 -34.54 2.56 13.52
N ALA A 65 -35.05 1.38 13.88
CA ALA A 65 -34.37 0.11 13.67
C ALA A 65 -34.56 -0.34 12.22
N GLN A 66 -33.50 -0.32 11.43
CA GLN A 66 -33.36 -1.19 10.26
C GLN A 66 -32.39 -2.31 10.62
N VAL A 67 -32.89 -3.52 10.51
CA VAL A 67 -32.25 -4.77 10.90
C VAL A 67 -31.06 -5.03 9.98
N ALA A 68 -29.86 -4.66 10.43
CA ALA A 68 -28.63 -5.19 9.88
C ALA A 68 -28.49 -6.64 10.37
N GLY A 69 -28.50 -7.58 9.43
CA GLY A 69 -28.21 -8.99 9.72
C GLY A 69 -26.83 -9.15 10.37
N PRO A 70 -26.58 -10.24 11.11
CA PRO A 70 -25.33 -10.39 11.87
C PRO A 70 -24.13 -10.37 10.91
N LEU A 71 -23.29 -9.34 11.01
CA LEU A 71 -21.90 -9.46 10.57
C LEU A 71 -21.27 -10.53 11.46
N LEU A 72 -21.08 -11.72 10.89
CA LEU A 72 -20.22 -12.73 11.49
C LEU A 72 -18.84 -12.10 11.73
N PRO A 73 -18.26 -12.22 12.94
CA PRO A 73 -16.90 -11.78 13.16
C PRO A 73 -15.99 -12.56 12.22
N ALA A 74 -15.22 -11.83 11.41
CA ALA A 74 -14.18 -12.41 10.58
C ALA A 74 -13.32 -13.33 11.46
N ALA A 75 -13.23 -14.61 11.08
CA ALA A 75 -12.42 -15.56 11.82
C ALA A 75 -11.00 -15.00 12.01
N PRO A 76 -10.40 -15.12 13.21
CA PRO A 76 -9.04 -14.65 13.43
C PRO A 76 -8.12 -15.35 12.44
N THR A 77 -7.52 -14.59 11.54
CA THR A 77 -6.54 -15.11 10.58
C THR A 77 -5.46 -15.84 11.33
N SER A 78 -5.22 -17.11 10.97
CA SER A 78 -4.14 -17.89 11.54
C SER A 78 -2.81 -17.13 11.45
N PRO A 79 -1.96 -17.21 12.49
CA PRO A 79 -0.65 -16.55 12.48
C PRO A 79 0.15 -17.02 11.26
N ALA A 80 0.94 -16.13 10.68
CA ALA A 80 1.74 -16.44 9.50
C ALA A 80 2.76 -17.54 9.85
N SER A 81 2.91 -18.52 8.97
CA SER A 81 4.05 -19.43 9.05
C SER A 81 5.35 -18.66 8.79
N SER A 82 6.47 -19.20 9.29
CA SER A 82 7.80 -18.65 9.00
C SER A 82 8.07 -18.56 7.50
N HIS A 83 7.61 -19.57 6.74
CA HIS A 83 7.73 -19.61 5.29
C HIS A 83 7.00 -18.45 4.61
N GLU A 84 5.72 -18.21 4.96
CA GLU A 84 4.94 -17.08 4.42
C GLU A 84 5.60 -15.73 4.70
N LEU A 85 6.13 -15.54 5.92
CA LEU A 85 6.82 -14.31 6.30
C LEU A 85 8.09 -14.07 5.49
N LEU A 86 8.89 -15.13 5.26
CA LEU A 86 10.10 -15.05 4.45
C LEU A 86 9.76 -14.76 2.99
N ALA A 87 8.72 -15.40 2.45
CA ALA A 87 8.25 -15.19 1.08
C ALA A 87 7.75 -13.75 0.87
N LEU A 88 6.99 -13.20 1.83
CA LEU A 88 6.56 -11.80 1.80
C LEU A 88 7.73 -10.82 1.88
N ARG A 89 8.73 -11.08 2.73
CA ARG A 89 9.95 -10.25 2.83
C ARG A 89 10.78 -10.29 1.54
N ARG A 90 10.87 -11.46 0.90
CA ARG A 90 11.51 -11.59 -0.42
C ARG A 90 10.79 -10.71 -1.44
N ALA A 91 9.46 -10.78 -1.51
CA ALA A 91 8.68 -9.95 -2.42
C ALA A 91 8.87 -8.45 -2.12
N GLN A 92 8.84 -8.02 -0.86
CA GLN A 92 9.12 -6.63 -0.46
C GLN A 92 10.48 -6.14 -0.99
N SER A 93 11.54 -6.94 -0.81
CA SER A 93 12.88 -6.61 -1.32
C SER A 93 12.89 -6.43 -2.84
N ILE A 94 12.21 -7.32 -3.57
CA ILE A 94 12.08 -7.23 -5.03
C ILE A 94 11.31 -5.97 -5.44
N PHE A 95 10.25 -5.60 -4.72
CA PHE A 95 9.49 -4.37 -4.95
C PHE A 95 10.34 -3.13 -4.68
N LEU A 96 11.09 -3.08 -3.57
CA LEU A 96 12.00 -1.96 -3.26
C LEU A 96 13.06 -1.79 -4.36
N SER A 97 13.72 -2.89 -4.75
CA SER A 97 14.73 -2.86 -5.81
C SER A 97 14.14 -2.38 -7.13
N THR A 98 12.96 -2.89 -7.51
CA THR A 98 12.30 -2.52 -8.76
C THR A 98 11.83 -1.07 -8.73
N GLY A 99 11.25 -0.61 -7.63
CA GLY A 99 10.87 0.79 -7.45
C GLY A 99 12.07 1.73 -7.54
N ALA A 100 13.20 1.35 -6.95
CA ALA A 100 14.45 2.13 -7.04
C ALA A 100 14.96 2.22 -8.49
N GLU A 101 14.95 1.11 -9.25
CA GLU A 101 15.31 1.13 -10.68
C GLU A 101 14.32 1.96 -11.51
N LEU A 102 13.04 1.98 -11.14
CA LEU A 102 12.01 2.73 -11.87
C LEU A 102 12.12 4.25 -11.69
N LEU A 103 12.83 4.74 -10.67
CA LEU A 103 13.05 6.18 -10.47
C LEU A 103 13.76 6.84 -11.66
N ASP A 104 14.58 6.08 -12.39
CA ASP A 104 15.29 6.56 -13.58
C ASP A 104 14.36 6.72 -14.81
N TYR A 105 13.16 6.14 -14.77
CA TYR A 105 12.24 6.06 -15.90
C TYR A 105 10.91 6.78 -15.64
N SER A 106 10.31 6.54 -14.47
CA SER A 106 9.02 7.10 -14.09
C SER A 106 8.90 7.18 -12.57
N VAL A 107 9.01 8.41 -12.05
CA VAL A 107 8.84 8.70 -10.62
C VAL A 107 7.42 8.35 -10.16
N VAL A 108 6.42 8.49 -11.03
CA VAL A 108 5.03 8.14 -10.72
C VAL A 108 4.88 6.64 -10.55
N THR A 109 5.36 5.84 -11.51
CA THR A 109 5.31 4.38 -11.44
C THR A 109 6.12 3.85 -10.26
N ALA A 110 7.31 4.41 -10.01
CA ALA A 110 8.13 4.08 -8.84
C ALA A 110 7.37 4.35 -7.52
N GLY A 111 6.72 5.50 -7.40
CA GLY A 111 5.90 5.85 -6.24
C GLY A 111 4.77 4.84 -5.99
N GLU A 112 4.05 4.45 -7.03
CA GLU A 112 3.02 3.40 -6.93
C GLU A 112 3.62 2.06 -6.50
N VAL A 113 4.78 1.65 -7.02
CA VAL A 113 5.47 0.42 -6.59
C VAL A 113 5.87 0.47 -5.11
N PHE A 114 6.33 1.62 -4.60
CA PHE A 114 6.63 1.78 -3.17
C PHE A 114 5.38 1.74 -2.29
N GLU A 115 4.23 2.22 -2.76
CA GLU A 115 2.96 1.99 -2.03
C GLU A 115 2.59 0.50 -1.98
N LEU A 116 2.74 -0.22 -3.10
CA LEU A 116 2.47 -1.66 -3.12
C LEU A 116 3.41 -2.45 -2.20
N GLU A 117 4.67 -2.04 -2.09
CA GLU A 117 5.63 -2.59 -1.13
C GLU A 117 5.14 -2.44 0.32
N ARG A 118 4.70 -1.24 0.71
CA ARG A 118 4.13 -1.00 2.05
C ARG A 118 2.91 -1.88 2.33
N LEU A 119 2.09 -2.14 1.32
CA LEU A 119 0.94 -3.03 1.45
C LEU A 119 1.36 -4.50 1.67
N LEU A 120 2.45 -4.96 1.04
CA LEU A 120 3.04 -6.26 1.36
C LEU A 120 3.55 -6.30 2.80
N ALA A 121 4.12 -5.20 3.32
CA ALA A 121 4.53 -5.08 4.72
C ALA A 121 3.35 -5.18 5.69
N SER A 122 2.24 -4.50 5.41
CA SER A 122 0.99 -4.64 6.17
C SER A 122 0.47 -6.09 6.14
N ALA A 123 0.45 -6.73 4.97
CA ALA A 123 -0.01 -8.12 4.84
C ALA A 123 0.86 -9.11 5.64
N ALA A 124 2.18 -8.88 5.70
CA ALA A 124 3.10 -9.65 6.54
C ALA A 124 2.83 -9.46 8.05
N ALA A 125 2.46 -8.24 8.45
CA ALA A 125 2.04 -7.93 9.81
C ALA A 125 0.62 -8.45 10.15
N GLY A 126 -0.11 -9.00 9.17
CA GLY A 126 -1.50 -9.44 9.35
C GLY A 126 -2.53 -8.31 9.31
N ASP A 127 -2.13 -7.12 8.85
CA ASP A 127 -3.03 -6.00 8.60
C ASP A 127 -3.56 -6.06 7.15
N PHE A 128 -4.87 -6.25 7.02
CA PHE A 128 -5.58 -6.32 5.74
C PHE A 128 -6.55 -5.16 5.53
N THR A 129 -6.48 -4.13 6.38
CA THR A 129 -7.39 -2.96 6.30
C THR A 129 -6.99 -1.99 5.19
N ARG A 130 -5.73 -2.05 4.76
CA ARG A 130 -5.17 -1.19 3.72
C ARG A 130 -5.24 -1.92 2.38
N GLU A 131 -5.84 -1.26 1.39
CA GLU A 131 -5.91 -1.73 0.01
C GLU A 131 -5.37 -0.63 -0.93
N PRO A 132 -4.77 -0.99 -2.06
CA PRO A 132 -4.38 0.00 -3.06
C PRO A 132 -5.62 0.64 -3.68
N GLU A 133 -5.50 1.89 -4.13
CA GLU A 133 -6.57 2.56 -4.86
C GLU A 133 -6.96 1.75 -6.11
N CYS A 134 -8.24 1.39 -6.20
CA CYS A 134 -8.77 0.71 -7.37
C CYS A 134 -9.24 1.74 -8.40
N SER A 135 -8.39 2.05 -9.38
CA SER A 135 -8.85 2.76 -10.59
C SER A 135 -9.59 1.77 -11.47
N ALA A 136 -10.90 1.64 -11.23
CA ALA A 136 -11.73 0.63 -11.90
C ALA A 136 -11.56 0.67 -13.43
N CYS A 137 -11.43 -0.50 -14.03
CA CYS A 137 -11.40 -0.71 -15.47
C CYS A 137 -12.41 -1.80 -15.85
N THR A 138 -12.61 -2.05 -17.15
CA THR A 138 -13.57 -3.05 -17.64
C THR A 138 -13.40 -4.43 -17.01
N GLY A 139 -12.15 -4.83 -16.70
CA GLY A 139 -11.86 -6.15 -16.13
C GLY A 139 -11.63 -6.21 -14.61
N ILE A 140 -11.43 -5.06 -13.94
CA ILE A 140 -11.03 -4.99 -12.53
C ILE A 140 -11.76 -3.82 -11.85
N SER A 141 -12.53 -4.09 -10.81
CA SER A 141 -13.31 -3.13 -10.03
C SER A 141 -13.17 -3.41 -8.53
N ALA A 142 -13.66 -2.50 -7.69
CA ALA A 142 -13.69 -2.70 -6.24
C ALA A 142 -14.41 -3.99 -5.81
N LYS A 143 -15.33 -4.52 -6.64
CA LYS A 143 -16.08 -5.75 -6.34
C LYS A 143 -15.24 -7.01 -6.49
N ASN A 144 -14.27 -7.03 -7.40
CA ASN A 144 -13.47 -8.22 -7.72
C ASN A 144 -11.96 -7.99 -7.52
N ALA A 145 -11.55 -6.86 -6.94
CA ALA A 145 -10.14 -6.52 -6.77
C ALA A 145 -9.35 -7.54 -5.94
N GLY A 146 -10.00 -8.25 -5.00
CA GLY A 146 -9.37 -9.30 -4.19
C GLY A 146 -9.45 -10.72 -4.79
N GLU A 147 -10.06 -10.88 -5.96
CA GLU A 147 -10.26 -12.19 -6.60
C GLU A 147 -9.02 -12.64 -7.38
N LEU A 148 -8.91 -13.95 -7.59
CA LEU A 148 -7.89 -14.50 -8.49
C LEU A 148 -8.31 -14.24 -9.94
N LEU A 149 -7.67 -13.25 -10.54
CA LEU A 149 -7.95 -12.79 -11.89
C LEU A 149 -6.80 -13.24 -12.81
N GLU A 150 -7.13 -13.72 -14.02
CA GLU A 150 -6.17 -13.91 -15.11
C GLU A 150 -5.48 -12.60 -15.53
N ASP A 151 -4.43 -12.69 -16.34
CA ASP A 151 -3.79 -11.50 -16.89
C ASP A 151 -4.71 -10.83 -17.93
N CYS A 152 -4.66 -9.50 -18.01
CA CYS A 152 -5.46 -8.78 -19.01
C CYS A 152 -5.02 -9.10 -20.45
N PHE A 153 -3.75 -9.46 -20.64
CA PHE A 153 -3.12 -9.89 -21.88
C PHE A 153 -1.72 -10.44 -21.57
N GLU A 154 -1.13 -11.14 -22.53
CA GLU A 154 0.24 -11.65 -22.44
C GLU A 154 1.27 -10.54 -22.67
N VAL A 155 2.23 -10.40 -21.75
CA VAL A 155 3.36 -9.47 -21.93
C VAL A 155 4.46 -10.18 -22.69
N THR A 156 4.79 -9.66 -23.87
CA THR A 156 5.75 -10.23 -24.82
C THR A 156 6.87 -9.24 -25.16
N GLY A 157 7.88 -9.69 -25.92
CA GLY A 157 8.98 -8.84 -26.40
C GLY A 157 8.53 -7.66 -27.26
N PHE A 158 7.32 -7.70 -27.85
CA PHE A 158 6.73 -6.53 -28.51
C PHE A 158 6.53 -5.37 -27.53
N HIS A 159 5.98 -5.65 -26.35
CA HIS A 159 5.70 -4.64 -25.33
C HIS A 159 6.98 -4.05 -24.73
N ALA A 160 8.05 -4.85 -24.68
CA ALA A 160 9.37 -4.39 -24.23
C ALA A 160 10.01 -3.36 -25.17
N GLN A 161 9.56 -3.27 -26.42
CA GLN A 161 10.06 -2.32 -27.43
C GLN A 161 9.27 -1.00 -27.45
N LEU A 162 8.18 -0.88 -26.69
CA LEU A 162 7.43 0.37 -26.54
C LEU A 162 8.23 1.41 -25.76
N GLU A 163 7.84 2.68 -25.84
CA GLU A 163 8.46 3.77 -25.08
C GLU A 163 8.47 3.49 -23.57
N ALA A 164 7.35 3.01 -23.03
CA ALA A 164 7.22 2.56 -21.63
C ALA A 164 7.67 1.10 -21.40
N GLY A 165 8.41 0.50 -22.34
CA GLY A 165 8.71 -0.94 -22.33
C GLY A 165 9.46 -1.41 -21.08
N LYS A 166 10.38 -0.61 -20.55
CA LYS A 166 11.08 -0.90 -19.29
C LYS A 166 10.12 -0.95 -18.11
N GLU A 167 9.19 -0.01 -18.01
CA GLU A 167 8.17 0.00 -16.96
C GLU A 167 7.28 -1.24 -17.05
N ILE A 168 6.79 -1.55 -18.25
CA ILE A 168 5.94 -2.71 -18.51
C ILE A 168 6.63 -4.01 -18.06
N VAL A 169 7.89 -4.21 -18.45
CA VAL A 169 8.63 -5.43 -18.11
C VAL A 169 8.88 -5.54 -16.61
N ARG A 170 9.24 -4.43 -15.94
CA ARG A 170 9.47 -4.43 -14.49
C ARG A 170 8.19 -4.72 -13.71
N LEU A 171 7.08 -4.07 -14.07
CA LEU A 171 5.77 -4.32 -13.47
C LEU A 171 5.28 -5.75 -13.73
N HIS A 172 5.52 -6.29 -14.92
CA HIS A 172 5.21 -7.67 -15.24
C HIS A 172 6.02 -8.65 -14.38
N GLY A 173 7.32 -8.40 -14.18
CA GLY A 173 8.17 -9.18 -13.27
C GLY A 173 7.61 -9.22 -11.84
N LEU A 174 7.19 -8.07 -11.30
CA LEU A 174 6.54 -8.00 -9.99
C LEU A 174 5.23 -8.81 -9.96
N ARG A 175 4.42 -8.73 -11.02
CA ARG A 175 3.14 -9.46 -11.11
C ARG A 175 3.37 -10.97 -11.09
N CYS A 176 4.36 -11.46 -11.83
CA CYS A 176 4.74 -12.87 -11.85
C CYS A 176 5.22 -13.35 -10.49
N GLU A 177 6.06 -12.56 -9.80
CA GLU A 177 6.51 -12.93 -8.46
C GLU A 177 5.37 -13.03 -7.45
N LEU A 178 4.42 -12.10 -7.51
CA LEU A 178 3.26 -12.17 -6.62
C LEU A 178 2.33 -13.34 -6.94
N ARG A 179 2.24 -13.78 -8.21
CA ARG A 179 1.49 -15.01 -8.56
C ARG A 179 2.13 -16.25 -7.92
N CYS A 180 3.46 -16.35 -7.95
CA CYS A 180 4.17 -17.42 -7.23
C CYS A 180 3.91 -17.35 -5.73
N LEU A 181 4.07 -16.16 -5.14
CA LEU A 181 3.84 -15.92 -3.72
C LEU A 181 2.40 -16.28 -3.28
N GLU A 182 1.38 -15.92 -4.06
CA GLU A 182 -0.03 -16.18 -3.72
C GLU A 182 -0.32 -17.67 -3.46
N ALA A 183 0.35 -18.55 -4.21
CA ALA A 183 0.22 -19.99 -4.04
C ALA A 183 0.74 -20.48 -2.68
N GLU A 184 1.71 -19.76 -2.10
CA GLU A 184 2.36 -20.08 -0.82
C GLU A 184 1.62 -19.53 0.40
N LEU A 185 0.72 -18.55 0.20
CA LEU A 185 0.06 -17.82 1.29
C LEU A 185 -1.19 -18.52 1.80
N SER A 186 -1.65 -18.12 2.99
CA SER A 186 -2.89 -18.59 3.60
C SER A 186 -3.77 -17.43 4.10
N GLY A 187 -5.07 -17.72 4.27
CA GLY A 187 -6.04 -16.79 4.85
C GLY A 187 -6.13 -15.44 4.12
N GLY A 188 -6.27 -14.35 4.89
CA GLY A 188 -6.42 -12.99 4.36
C GLY A 188 -5.24 -12.49 3.52
N ARG A 189 -4.05 -13.08 3.68
CA ARG A 189 -2.85 -12.69 2.89
C ARG A 189 -3.02 -12.99 1.41
N LYS A 190 -3.72 -14.07 1.05
CA LYS A 190 -4.04 -14.39 -0.35
C LYS A 190 -4.83 -13.26 -0.99
N ARG A 191 -5.90 -12.82 -0.32
CA ARG A 191 -6.74 -11.72 -0.81
C ARG A 191 -5.94 -10.43 -0.94
N ALA A 192 -5.13 -10.08 0.07
CA ALA A 192 -4.29 -8.89 0.04
C ALA A 192 -3.31 -8.90 -1.16
N VAL A 193 -2.61 -10.02 -1.38
CA VAL A 193 -1.67 -10.16 -2.51
C VAL A 193 -2.39 -10.15 -3.86
N ARG A 194 -3.57 -10.77 -3.98
CA ARG A 194 -4.40 -10.69 -5.19
C ARG A 194 -4.78 -9.24 -5.53
N THR A 195 -5.12 -8.43 -4.53
CA THR A 195 -5.39 -7.01 -4.75
C THR A 195 -4.18 -6.27 -5.30
N ILE A 196 -2.98 -6.60 -4.85
CA ILE A 196 -1.72 -6.02 -5.37
C ILE A 196 -1.44 -6.52 -6.79
N ILE A 197 -1.62 -7.81 -7.08
CA ILE A 197 -1.51 -8.39 -8.45
C ILE A 197 -2.44 -7.66 -9.42
N ASN A 198 -3.67 -7.41 -9.00
CA ASN A 198 -4.68 -6.75 -9.81
C ASN A 198 -4.36 -5.27 -10.01
N ARG A 199 -3.78 -4.61 -9.00
CA ARG A 199 -3.26 -3.25 -9.16
C ARG A 199 -2.09 -3.18 -10.15
N LEU A 200 -1.13 -4.12 -10.08
CA LEU A 200 -0.06 -4.22 -11.07
C LEU A 200 -0.63 -4.42 -12.49
N SER A 201 -1.67 -5.23 -12.64
CA SER A 201 -2.32 -5.41 -13.94
C SER A 201 -2.90 -4.11 -14.49
N GLN A 202 -3.50 -3.27 -13.64
CA GLN A 202 -3.95 -1.92 -14.03
C GLN A 202 -2.78 -1.01 -14.41
N MET A 203 -1.66 -1.07 -13.68
CA MET A 203 -0.45 -0.29 -14.00
C MET A 203 0.12 -0.69 -15.37
N ILE A 204 0.21 -1.99 -15.67
CA ILE A 204 0.69 -2.50 -16.96
C ILE A 204 -0.26 -2.07 -18.10
N CYS A 205 -1.59 -2.16 -17.91
CA CYS A 205 -2.55 -1.69 -18.90
C CYS A 205 -2.38 -0.19 -19.22
N ARG A 206 -2.18 0.63 -18.18
CA ARG A 206 -1.95 2.08 -18.32
C ARG A 206 -0.64 2.37 -19.05
N ALA A 207 0.44 1.67 -18.71
CA ALA A 207 1.76 1.87 -19.32
C ALA A 207 1.78 1.56 -20.83
N ILE A 208 0.93 0.65 -21.31
CA ILE A 208 0.78 0.37 -22.75
C ILE A 208 0.04 1.47 -23.50
N GLY A 209 -0.67 2.36 -22.79
CA GLY A 209 -1.50 3.42 -23.40
C GLY A 209 -2.94 2.98 -23.68
N GLY A 210 -3.39 1.85 -23.13
CA GLY A 210 -4.79 1.45 -23.21
C GLY A 210 -5.66 2.28 -22.25
N THR A 211 -6.66 2.99 -22.77
CA THR A 211 -7.71 3.63 -21.95
C THR A 211 -8.78 2.64 -21.49
N VAL A 212 -8.77 1.43 -22.03
CA VAL A 212 -9.71 0.35 -21.75
C VAL A 212 -8.93 -0.92 -21.40
N CYS A 213 -9.38 -1.66 -20.38
CA CYS A 213 -8.77 -2.94 -20.04
C CYS A 213 -9.01 -3.94 -21.17
N GLN A 214 -7.93 -4.58 -21.63
CA GLN A 214 -7.95 -5.53 -22.76
C GLN A 214 -8.34 -6.96 -22.35
N ARG A 215 -8.77 -7.17 -21.10
CA ARG A 215 -9.31 -8.45 -20.66
C ARG A 215 -10.54 -8.75 -21.53
N LYS A 216 -10.52 -9.90 -22.20
CA LYS A 216 -11.69 -10.47 -22.87
C LYS A 216 -12.60 -11.09 -21.81
N ASP A 217 -13.89 -10.85 -21.92
CA ASP A 217 -14.93 -11.47 -21.07
C ASP A 217 -14.90 -13.00 -21.20
#